data_AF-A0A4V6PHW5-F1
#
_entry.id   AF-A0A4V6PHW5-F1
#
_cell.length_a   1.000
_cell.length_b   1.000
_cell.length_c   1.000
_cell.angle_alpha   90.00
_cell.angle_beta   90.00
_cell.angle_gamma   90.00
#
_symmetry.space_group_name_H-M   'P 1'
#
loop_
_entity.id
_entity.type
_entity.pdbx_description
1 polymer ?
#
loop_
_entity_poly.entity_id
_entity_poly.type
_entity_poly.pdbx_seq_one_letter_code
_entity_poly.pdbx_strand_id
1 'polypeptide(L)'
;MEWITIAIAFALPTYLSFKWARQEGRWAWPWAIACMVFSYIGLLAFVLTRKDLPTVSEYARKYPACVTDRGRSCYRCGSRSIRLWREQPFIAVHQWHICNSCGTSLYRSR
;
A
#
# COMPACT_ATOMS: atom_id res chain seq x y z
N MET A 1 -3.74 35.15 2.25
CA MET A 1 -4.01 33.82 2.85
C MET A 1 -4.80 32.92 1.91
N GLU A 2 -5.81 33.46 1.19
CA GLU A 2 -6.61 32.76 0.17
C GLU A 2 -5.80 31.94 -0.86
N TRP A 3 -4.72 32.49 -1.42
CA TRP A 3 -3.93 31.78 -2.43
C TRP A 3 -3.18 30.56 -1.89
N ILE A 4 -2.77 30.61 -0.62
CA ILE A 4 -2.05 29.52 0.03
C ILE A 4 -3.02 28.36 0.31
N THR A 5 -4.23 28.67 0.78
CA THR A 5 -5.26 27.65 1.03
C THR A 5 -5.72 26.99 -0.26
N ILE A 6 -5.91 27.74 -1.34
CA ILE A 6 -6.23 27.19 -2.67
C ILE A 6 -5.08 26.31 -3.17
N ALA A 7 -3.82 26.76 -3.05
CA ALA A 7 -2.67 25.96 -3.46
C ALA A 7 -2.59 24.64 -2.69
N ILE A 8 -2.81 24.65 -1.36
CA ILE A 8 -2.83 23.43 -0.55
C ILE A 8 -3.97 22.51 -0.97
N ALA A 9 -5.16 23.06 -1.21
CA ALA A 9 -6.35 22.27 -1.56
C ALA A 9 -6.19 21.46 -2.85
N PHE A 10 -5.40 21.94 -3.82
CA PHE A 10 -5.24 21.26 -5.12
C PHE A 10 -3.86 20.64 -5.32
N ALA A 11 -2.78 21.31 -4.92
CA ALA A 11 -1.43 20.80 -5.14
C ALA A 11 -1.09 19.62 -4.23
N LEU A 12 -1.54 19.66 -2.97
CA LEU A 12 -1.23 18.63 -1.99
C LEU A 12 -1.85 17.26 -2.34
N PRO A 13 -3.17 17.12 -2.61
CA PRO A 13 -3.74 15.84 -3.01
C PRO A 13 -3.17 15.32 -4.33
N THR A 14 -2.89 16.21 -5.29
CA THR A 14 -2.29 15.85 -6.58
C THR A 14 -0.87 15.31 -6.42
N TYR A 15 -0.04 15.96 -5.61
CA TYR A 15 1.32 15.50 -5.33
C TYR A 15 1.32 14.15 -4.60
N LEU A 16 0.46 14.00 -3.58
CA LEU A 16 0.37 12.76 -2.81
C LEU A 16 -0.08 11.58 -3.66
N SER A 17 -1.15 11.74 -4.46
CA SER A 17 -1.65 10.67 -5.33
C SER A 17 -0.61 10.28 -6.39
N PHE A 18 0.08 11.26 -6.99
CA PHE A 18 1.14 11.00 -7.97
C PHE A 18 2.31 10.23 -7.36
N LYS A 19 2.81 10.67 -6.19
CA LYS A 19 3.91 10.03 -5.48
C LYS A 19 3.57 8.60 -5.07
N TRP A 20 2.38 8.39 -4.48
CA TRP A 20 1.95 7.05 -4.06
C TRP A 20 1.63 6.14 -5.23
N ALA A 21 0.99 6.63 -6.31
CA ALA A 21 0.74 5.82 -7.49
C ALA A 21 2.05 5.31 -8.12
N ARG A 22 3.10 6.14 -8.16
CA ARG A 22 4.44 5.69 -8.60
C ARG A 22 5.04 4.64 -7.68
N GLN A 23 4.93 4.79 -6.36
CA GLN A 23 5.42 3.79 -5.41
C GLN A 23 4.72 2.44 -5.56
N GLU A 24 3.45 2.44 -5.97
CA GLU A 24 2.67 1.23 -6.23
C GLU A 24 2.85 0.64 -7.63
N GLY A 25 3.63 1.30 -8.50
CA GLY A 25 3.77 0.91 -9.90
C GLY A 25 2.48 1.08 -10.72
N ARG A 26 1.54 1.92 -10.25
CA ARG A 26 0.31 2.26 -10.97
C ARG A 26 0.55 3.44 -11.92
N TRP A 27 -0.30 3.57 -12.93
CA TRP A 27 -0.30 4.75 -13.79
C TRP A 27 -0.64 6.01 -12.97
N ALA A 28 0.35 6.87 -12.76
CA ALA A 28 0.24 8.00 -11.84
C ALA A 28 -0.55 9.19 -12.41
N TRP A 29 -0.55 9.37 -13.73
CA TRP A 29 -1.18 10.53 -14.39
C TRP A 29 -2.71 10.60 -14.25
N PRO A 30 -3.49 9.51 -14.46
CA PRO A 30 -4.94 9.54 -14.24
C PRO A 30 -5.33 9.98 -12.83
N TRP A 31 -4.58 9.53 -11.81
CA TRP A 31 -4.84 9.88 -10.42
C TRP A 31 -4.45 11.32 -10.08
N ALA A 32 -3.36 11.83 -10.67
CA ALA A 32 -2.98 13.22 -10.55
C ALA A 32 -4.05 14.15 -11.18
N ILE A 33 -4.53 13.82 -12.38
CA ILE A 33 -5.60 14.59 -13.05
C ILE A 33 -6.88 14.55 -12.23
N ALA A 34 -7.29 13.38 -11.75
CA ALA A 34 -8.48 13.24 -10.90
C ALA A 34 -8.36 14.07 -9.61
N CYS A 35 -7.20 14.07 -8.94
CA CYS A 35 -6.98 14.88 -7.75
C CYS A 35 -6.86 16.37 -8.05
N MET A 36 -6.43 16.76 -9.24
CA MET A 36 -6.38 18.17 -9.63
C MET A 36 -7.78 18.73 -9.90
N VAL A 37 -8.69 17.93 -10.44
CA VAL A 37 -10.09 18.34 -10.71
C VAL A 37 -10.97 18.22 -9.47
N PHE A 38 -10.84 17.12 -8.72
CA PHE A 38 -11.72 16.78 -7.60
C PHE A 38 -11.07 16.97 -6.21
N SER A 39 -9.85 17.52 -6.15
CA SER A 39 -9.13 17.80 -4.89
C SER A 39 -9.05 16.53 -4.00
N TYR A 40 -9.38 16.67 -2.71
CA TYR A 40 -9.36 15.60 -1.73
C TYR A 40 -10.36 14.47 -1.99
N ILE A 41 -11.44 14.71 -2.75
CA ILE A 41 -12.37 13.64 -3.15
C ILE A 41 -11.65 12.66 -4.08
N GLY A 42 -10.85 13.17 -5.02
CA GLY A 42 -10.01 12.34 -5.89
C GLY A 42 -8.96 11.55 -5.08
N LEU A 43 -8.39 12.17 -4.04
CA LEU A 43 -7.44 11.50 -3.15
C LEU A 43 -8.10 10.40 -2.33
N LEU A 44 -9.32 10.63 -1.82
CA LEU A 44 -10.09 9.61 -1.10
C LEU A 44 -10.41 8.42 -2.00
N ALA A 45 -10.86 8.66 -3.23
CA ALA A 45 -11.07 7.60 -4.22
C ALA A 45 -9.78 6.83 -4.52
N PHE A 46 -8.64 7.53 -4.64
CA PHE A 46 -7.34 6.87 -4.80
C PHE A 46 -7.04 5.94 -3.63
N VAL A 47 -7.17 6.42 -2.38
CA VAL A 47 -6.93 5.65 -1.16
C VAL A 47 -7.84 4.42 -1.09
N LEU A 48 -9.13 4.58 -1.41
CA LEU A 48 -10.09 3.47 -1.41
C LEU A 48 -9.81 2.42 -2.50
N THR A 49 -9.23 2.82 -3.63
CA THR A 49 -8.83 1.88 -4.69
C THR A 49 -7.42 1.31 -4.50
N ARG A 50 -6.69 1.69 -3.44
CA ARG A 50 -5.41 1.05 -3.14
C ARG A 50 -5.71 -0.42 -2.84
N LYS A 51 -5.03 -1.29 -3.57
CA LYS A 51 -5.15 -2.73 -3.33
C LYS A 51 -4.61 -2.99 -1.94
N ASP A 52 -5.38 -3.73 -1.15
CA ASP A 52 -4.90 -4.31 0.10
C ASP A 52 -3.58 -5.06 -0.11
N LEU A 53 -2.87 -5.32 0.99
CA LEU A 53 -1.72 -6.21 0.98
C LEU A 53 -2.07 -7.50 0.20
N PRO A 54 -1.13 -7.97 -0.64
CA PRO A 54 -1.36 -9.17 -1.42
C PRO A 54 -1.70 -10.33 -0.49
N THR A 55 -2.56 -11.23 -0.96
CA THR A 55 -2.81 -12.48 -0.26
C THR A 55 -1.55 -13.35 -0.28
N VAL A 56 -1.49 -14.32 0.63
CA VAL A 56 -0.41 -15.32 0.70
C VAL A 56 -0.05 -15.92 -0.67
N SER A 57 -1.07 -16.31 -1.45
CA SER A 57 -0.89 -16.95 -2.76
C SER A 57 -0.41 -15.96 -3.84
N GLU A 58 -0.94 -14.73 -3.83
CA GLU A 58 -0.48 -13.67 -4.74
C GLU A 58 0.97 -13.28 -4.47
N TYR A 59 1.38 -13.25 -3.19
CA TYR A 59 2.76 -12.98 -2.81
C TYR A 59 3.70 -14.09 -3.31
N ALA A 60 3.32 -15.35 -3.15
CA ALA A 60 4.08 -16.49 -3.68
C ALA A 60 4.21 -16.45 -5.21
N ARG A 61 3.15 -16.01 -5.92
CA ARG A 61 3.18 -15.85 -7.38
C ARG A 61 4.09 -14.71 -7.82
N LYS A 62 4.10 -13.60 -7.08
CA LYS A 62 4.90 -12.40 -7.40
C LYS A 62 6.38 -12.59 -7.08
N TYR A 63 6.71 -13.34 -6.03
CA TYR A 63 8.08 -13.57 -5.56
C TYR A 63 8.36 -15.06 -5.31
N PRO A 64 8.46 -15.89 -6.37
CA PRO A 64 8.68 -17.33 -6.21
C PRO A 64 10.03 -17.64 -5.53
N ALA A 65 11.06 -16.81 -5.76
CA ALA A 65 12.37 -16.94 -5.12
C ALA A 65 12.35 -16.77 -3.59
N CYS A 66 11.30 -16.14 -3.04
CA CYS A 66 11.14 -15.95 -1.60
C CYS A 66 10.31 -17.05 -0.94
N VAL A 67 9.84 -18.03 -1.71
CA VAL A 67 9.15 -19.22 -1.22
C VAL A 67 10.19 -20.32 -1.06
N THR A 68 10.38 -20.79 0.17
CA THR A 68 11.31 -21.89 0.49
C THR A 68 10.54 -23.04 1.13
N ASP A 69 11.09 -24.26 1.10
CA ASP A 69 10.45 -25.45 1.69
C ASP A 69 10.16 -25.29 3.19
N ARG A 70 10.90 -24.41 3.88
CA ARG A 70 10.76 -24.15 5.32
C ARG A 70 9.87 -22.94 5.64
N GLY A 71 9.34 -22.24 4.64
CA GLY A 71 8.52 -21.03 4.82
C GLY A 71 8.84 -19.92 3.82
N ARG A 72 8.38 -18.70 4.11
CA ARG A 72 8.55 -17.53 3.24
C ARG A 72 9.60 -16.57 3.78
N SER A 73 10.32 -15.91 2.89
CA SER A 73 11.23 -14.81 3.21
C SER A 73 10.70 -13.46 2.75
N CYS A 74 11.21 -12.39 3.34
CA CYS A 74 10.94 -11.02 2.92
C CYS A 74 11.56 -10.76 1.54
N TYR A 75 10.78 -10.28 0.59
CA TYR A 75 11.27 -9.92 -0.75
C TYR A 75 12.29 -8.78 -0.75
N ARG A 76 12.31 -7.96 0.31
CA ARG A 76 13.15 -6.76 0.40
C ARG A 76 14.50 -7.00 1.05
N CYS A 77 14.55 -7.79 2.13
CA CYS A 77 15.79 -8.04 2.88
C CYS A 77 16.18 -9.52 2.95
N GLY A 78 15.39 -10.43 2.40
CA GLY A 78 15.65 -11.88 2.46
C GLY A 78 15.47 -12.51 3.84
N SER A 79 15.20 -11.72 4.88
CA SER A 79 15.00 -12.24 6.24
C SER A 79 13.77 -13.14 6.32
N ARG A 80 13.91 -14.22 7.12
CA ARG A 80 12.83 -15.17 7.43
C ARG A 80 12.13 -14.85 8.75
N SER A 81 12.56 -13.81 9.45
CA SER A 81 11.91 -13.34 10.68
C SER A 81 10.67 -12.54 10.32
N ILE A 82 9.53 -13.23 10.21
CA ILE A 82 8.23 -12.66 9.87
C ILE A 82 7.33 -12.76 11.11
N ARG A 83 6.85 -11.62 11.59
CA ARG A 83 5.88 -11.52 12.68
C ARG A 83 4.47 -11.50 12.09
N LEU A 84 3.57 -12.27 12.70
CA LEU A 84 2.14 -12.16 12.46
C LEU A 84 1.58 -11.00 13.30
N TRP A 85 0.98 -10.02 12.65
CA TRP A 85 0.20 -8.97 13.29
C TRP A 85 -1.28 -9.26 13.09
N ARG A 86 -2.05 -9.28 14.17
CA ARG A 86 -3.49 -9.56 14.14
C ARG A 86 -4.23 -8.37 14.71
N GLU A 87 -5.21 -7.89 13.95
CA GLU A 87 -6.15 -6.86 14.38
C GLU A 87 -7.56 -7.44 14.32
N GLN A 88 -8.37 -7.17 15.34
CA GLN A 88 -9.75 -7.65 15.45
C GLN A 88 -10.72 -6.48 15.67
N PRO A 89 -11.08 -5.74 14.61
CA PRO A 89 -12.20 -4.82 14.69
C PRO A 89 -13.52 -5.59 14.64
N PHE A 90 -14.20 -5.68 15.78
CA PHE A 90 -15.54 -6.24 15.98
C PHE A 90 -15.73 -7.71 15.57
N ILE A 91 -15.84 -8.01 14.27
CA ILE A 91 -16.15 -9.34 13.70
C ILE A 91 -15.12 -9.77 12.66
N ALA A 92 -14.39 -8.83 12.05
CA ALA A 92 -13.36 -9.14 11.07
C ALA A 92 -12.02 -9.39 11.75
N VAL A 93 -11.33 -10.45 11.37
CA VAL A 93 -9.95 -10.70 11.81
C VAL A 93 -9.03 -10.36 10.66
N HIS A 94 -8.28 -9.27 10.79
CA HIS A 94 -7.25 -8.93 9.82
C HIS A 94 -5.90 -9.45 10.31
N GLN A 95 -5.27 -10.29 9.49
CA GLN A 95 -3.97 -10.86 9.78
C GLN A 95 -2.98 -10.43 8.71
N TRP A 96 -1.94 -9.69 9.12
CA TRP A 96 -0.89 -9.19 8.25
C TRP A 96 0.46 -9.75 8.69
N HIS A 97 1.31 -10.09 7.73
CA HIS A 97 2.66 -10.59 8.01
C HIS A 97 3.67 -9.47 7.79
N ILE A 98 4.41 -9.11 8.83
CA ILE A 98 5.39 -8.01 8.82
C ILE A 98 6.78 -8.58 9.04
N CYS A 99 7.75 -8.17 8.23
CA CYS A 99 9.15 -8.55 8.46
C CYS A 99 9.72 -7.82 9.69
N ASN A 100 10.28 -8.55 10.64
CA ASN A 100 10.86 -7.97 11.85
C ASN A 100 12.17 -7.23 11.58
N SER A 101 12.92 -7.63 10.55
CA SER A 101 14.21 -7.03 10.22
C SER A 101 14.09 -5.68 9.49
N CYS A 102 13.10 -5.53 8.60
CA CYS A 102 12.95 -4.32 7.78
C CYS A 102 11.60 -3.60 7.94
N GLY A 103 10.72 -4.11 8.81
CA GLY A 103 9.38 -3.54 9.07
C GLY A 103 8.41 -3.62 7.88
N THR A 104 8.77 -4.27 6.78
CA THR A 104 7.92 -4.28 5.57
C THR A 104 6.76 -5.26 5.73
N SER A 105 5.55 -4.78 5.48
CA SER A 105 4.32 -5.58 5.38
C SER A 105 4.35 -6.42 4.09
N LEU A 106 4.24 -7.74 4.22
CA LEU A 106 4.46 -8.70 3.14
C LEU A 106 3.15 -9.14 2.50
N TYR A 107 2.28 -9.79 3.27
CA TYR A 107 1.04 -10.38 2.79
C TYR A 107 0.02 -10.54 3.90
N ARG A 108 -1.26 -10.65 3.54
CA ARG A 108 -2.34 -10.95 4.48
C ARG A 108 -2.72 -12.42 4.46
N SER A 109 -3.02 -12.99 5.63
CA SER A 109 -3.73 -14.27 5.72
C SER A 109 -5.21 -14.03 5.44
N ARG A 110 -5.79 -14.89 4.62
CA ARG A 110 -7.19 -14.83 4.21
C ARG A 110 -8.10 -15.27 5.35
#